data_AF-A0A078K3H6-F1
#
_entry.id   AF-A0A078K3H6-F1
#
_cell.length_a   1.000
_cell.length_b   1.000
_cell.length_c   1.000
_cell.angle_alpha   90.00
_cell.angle_beta   90.00
_cell.angle_gamma   90.00
#
_symmetry.space_group_name_H-M   'P 1'
#
loop_
_entity.id
_entity.type
_entity.pdbx_description
1 polymer ?
#
loop_
_entity_poly.entity_id
_entity_poly.type
_entity_poly.pdbx_seq_one_letter_code
_entity_poly.pdbx_strand_id
1 'polypeptide(L)'
;MDGWINVPQKHKTLNKKKIWIKNEAKEGLNKDELDDKNISDINDINDISEIYEKQKKKTYDKNKYVEHVHNGVKKIMNSLEKSVFFENFKKKFKEIKKENIIIQSAICLGLGSLTDINLNNKNACMYQLAFILLVSKNYNIKHIYIYDPKISNTDLNVYKILNVQVLSSYTSISKQLAENEKEITVCNLKENENVLLFMPHCDISLYGEVLYNIFIYEKLSYPNMNFLLIPEKTIYIGNSFDYYKDHIYQHKPFGIPSFAIELLQKNEQSENIKWDITHLNKVKKNFKYSHFIFYILNFLNEIKFPICSEQVHAFNDLSIITFQKLPDQFIFWLNIYNSLLAHTTGKKK
;
A
#
# COMPACT_ATOMS: atom_id res chain seq x y z
N MET A 1 -2.31 6.89 9.06
CA MET A 1 -1.75 6.21 7.86
C MET A 1 -0.51 6.93 7.35
N ASP A 2 0.18 7.71 8.18
CA ASP A 2 1.33 8.50 7.72
C ASP A 2 2.57 7.60 7.61
N GLY A 3 3.16 7.48 6.41
CA GLY A 3 4.47 6.85 6.21
C GLY A 3 4.56 5.67 5.24
N TRP A 4 3.53 5.35 4.45
CA TRP A 4 3.65 4.31 3.40
C TRP A 4 4.30 4.83 2.12
N ILE A 5 3.96 6.06 1.73
CA ILE A 5 4.52 6.77 0.60
C ILE A 5 4.74 8.21 1.03
N ASN A 6 5.92 8.78 0.81
CA ASN A 6 6.10 10.23 0.87
C ASN A 6 6.37 10.74 -0.55
N VAL A 7 5.52 11.65 -1.00
CA VAL A 7 5.79 12.47 -2.17
C VAL A 7 6.32 13.81 -1.67
N PRO A 8 7.44 14.32 -2.19
CA PRO A 8 7.91 15.65 -1.82
C PRO A 8 6.83 16.68 -2.15
N GLN A 9 6.36 17.43 -1.15
CA GLN A 9 5.64 18.67 -1.42
C GLN A 9 6.60 19.60 -2.15
N LYS A 10 6.18 20.12 -3.32
CA LYS A 10 6.91 21.21 -4.00
C LYS A 10 7.26 22.28 -2.96
N HIS A 11 8.53 22.68 -2.94
CA HIS A 11 9.13 23.66 -2.03
C HIS A 11 8.15 24.77 -1.64
N LYS A 12 7.64 24.72 -0.41
CA LYS A 12 7.12 25.92 0.25
C LYS A 12 8.29 26.64 0.88
N THR A 13 8.56 27.85 0.39
CA THR A 13 9.51 28.80 0.96
C THR A 13 9.22 28.96 2.46
N LEU A 14 10.20 28.57 3.28
CA LEU A 14 10.14 28.62 4.74
C LEU A 14 10.10 30.09 5.21
N ASN A 15 8.91 30.61 5.51
CA ASN A 15 8.78 31.76 6.40
C ASN A 15 8.78 31.27 7.85
N LYS A 16 9.92 31.46 8.52
CA LYS A 16 10.11 31.21 9.95
C LYS A 16 9.17 32.10 10.77
N LYS A 17 8.26 31.49 11.53
CA LYS A 17 7.72 32.10 12.76
C LYS A 17 8.00 31.19 13.94
N LYS A 18 8.84 31.69 14.85
CA LYS A 18 9.18 31.11 16.16
C LYS A 18 7.92 31.06 17.03
N ILE A 19 7.64 29.92 17.65
CA ILE A 19 6.68 29.81 18.76
C ILE A 19 7.48 29.50 20.03
N TRP A 20 7.31 30.38 21.02
CA TRP A 20 7.79 30.22 22.39
C TRP A 20 6.84 29.27 23.14
N ILE A 21 7.39 28.27 23.83
CA ILE A 21 6.66 27.46 24.82
C ILE A 21 7.01 28.04 26.19
N LYS A 22 5.99 28.53 26.91
CA LYS A 22 6.06 28.77 28.36
C LYS A 22 5.45 27.57 29.08
N ASN A 23 6.23 27.04 30.01
CA ASN A 23 5.79 26.12 31.05
C ASN A 23 4.84 26.84 32.01
N GLU A 24 3.80 26.16 32.46
CA GLU A 24 3.25 26.39 33.80
C GLU A 24 2.62 25.09 34.30
N ALA A 25 3.15 24.63 35.44
CA ALA A 25 2.61 23.59 36.29
C ALA A 25 2.03 24.27 37.53
N LYS A 26 0.88 23.76 38.02
CA LYS A 26 0.50 23.55 39.45
C LYS A 26 -1.02 23.44 39.61
N GLU A 27 -1.49 22.33 40.21
CA GLU A 27 -2.21 22.24 41.50
C GLU A 27 -3.66 22.79 41.46
N GLY A 28 -4.72 22.12 41.93
CA GLY A 28 -4.89 20.89 42.68
C GLY A 28 -6.38 20.55 42.89
N LEU A 29 -6.61 19.34 43.42
CA LEU A 29 -7.73 18.81 44.22
C LEU A 29 -9.19 19.23 43.92
N ASN A 30 -10.03 18.23 43.61
CA ASN A 30 -11.17 17.89 44.47
C ASN A 30 -11.59 16.43 44.29
N LYS A 31 -11.80 15.77 45.44
CA LYS A 31 -12.48 14.49 45.60
C LYS A 31 -13.98 14.76 45.61
N ASP A 32 -14.77 13.83 45.07
CA ASP A 32 -15.98 13.33 45.73
C ASP A 32 -16.39 11.99 45.12
N GLU A 33 -16.93 11.16 46.00
CA GLU A 33 -17.21 9.73 45.93
C GLU A 33 -18.34 9.35 44.96
N LEU A 34 -18.28 8.13 44.44
CA LEU A 34 -19.43 7.21 44.37
C LEU A 34 -18.96 5.78 44.07
N ASP A 35 -19.27 4.89 45.01
CA ASP A 35 -19.17 3.43 44.97
C ASP A 35 -19.93 2.82 43.78
N ASP A 36 -19.45 1.71 43.22
CA ASP A 36 -19.90 0.35 43.58
C ASP A 36 -19.43 -0.69 42.53
N LYS A 37 -18.77 -1.75 43.02
CA LYS A 37 -18.74 -3.14 42.52
C LYS A 37 -18.43 -3.43 41.04
N ASN A 38 -17.21 -3.94 40.81
CA ASN A 38 -16.98 -5.35 40.47
C ASN A 38 -15.48 -5.62 40.37
N ILE A 39 -14.92 -6.14 41.48
CA ILE A 39 -13.57 -6.72 41.54
C ILE A 39 -13.75 -8.23 41.34
N SER A 40 -13.58 -8.66 40.10
CA SER A 40 -13.06 -9.98 39.75
C SER A 40 -12.27 -9.80 38.45
N ASP A 41 -11.17 -10.53 38.31
CA ASP A 41 -10.34 -10.63 37.09
C ASP A 41 -9.07 -9.77 37.03
N ILE A 42 -8.46 -9.47 38.19
CA ILE A 42 -7.08 -8.93 38.26
C ILE A 42 -6.00 -10.05 38.17
N ASN A 43 -6.39 -11.33 38.20
CA ASN A 43 -5.43 -12.44 38.15
C ASN A 43 -4.97 -12.83 36.73
N ASP A 44 -5.64 -12.41 35.65
CA ASP A 44 -5.30 -12.81 34.28
C ASP A 44 -4.27 -11.90 33.58
N ILE A 45 -4.08 -10.66 34.06
CA ILE A 45 -3.15 -9.69 33.44
C ILE A 45 -1.70 -10.02 33.81
N ASN A 46 -1.46 -10.52 35.03
CA ASN A 46 -0.13 -10.90 35.46
C ASN A 46 0.40 -12.11 34.68
N ASP A 47 -0.47 -13.06 34.32
CA ASP A 47 -0.09 -14.28 33.59
C ASP A 47 0.29 -13.98 32.13
N ILE A 48 -0.40 -13.05 31.47
CA ILE A 48 -0.05 -12.60 30.09
C ILE A 48 1.29 -11.85 30.09
N SER A 49 1.55 -11.03 31.10
CA SER A 49 2.82 -10.31 31.22
C SER A 49 4.00 -11.25 31.49
N GLU A 50 3.79 -12.29 32.30
CA GLU A 50 4.79 -13.32 32.60
C GLU A 50 5.07 -14.22 31.40
N ILE A 51 4.05 -14.54 30.58
CA ILE A 51 4.21 -15.22 29.29
C ILE A 51 5.01 -14.35 28.32
N TYR A 52 4.74 -13.04 28.26
CA TYR A 52 5.48 -12.07 27.44
C TYR A 52 6.95 -11.94 27.88
N GLU A 53 7.22 -11.92 29.19
CA GLU A 53 8.58 -11.86 29.75
C GLU A 53 9.34 -13.19 29.60
N LYS A 54 8.68 -14.34 29.78
CA LYS A 54 9.27 -15.67 29.53
C LYS A 54 9.58 -15.89 28.05
N GLN A 55 8.83 -15.29 27.13
CA GLN A 55 9.14 -15.33 25.70
C GLN A 55 10.31 -14.42 25.30
N LYS A 56 10.52 -13.29 26.00
CA LYS A 56 11.69 -12.40 25.80
C LYS A 56 13.03 -13.02 26.21
N LYS A 57 13.03 -14.02 27.11
CA LYS A 57 14.25 -14.64 27.68
C LYS A 57 14.75 -15.91 27.00
N LYS A 58 14.16 -16.36 25.89
CA LYS A 58 14.84 -17.31 25.00
C LYS A 58 15.74 -16.50 24.09
N THR A 59 17.05 -16.50 24.34
CA THR A 59 18.09 -16.19 23.36
C THR A 59 17.97 -17.21 22.23
N TYR A 60 16.97 -17.00 21.38
CA TYR A 60 16.75 -17.77 20.19
C TYR A 60 17.90 -17.42 19.26
N ASP A 61 18.66 -18.44 18.84
CA ASP A 61 19.73 -18.25 17.88
C ASP A 61 19.14 -17.63 16.59
N LYS A 62 19.45 -16.35 16.38
CA LYS A 62 18.92 -15.58 15.24
C LYS A 62 19.25 -16.27 13.91
N ASN A 63 20.39 -16.96 13.82
CA ASN A 63 20.78 -17.69 12.61
C ASN A 63 19.89 -18.91 12.38
N LYS A 64 19.63 -19.69 13.43
CA LYS A 64 18.71 -20.84 13.38
C LYS A 64 17.29 -20.41 13.00
N TYR A 65 16.85 -19.23 13.46
CA TYR A 65 15.55 -18.68 13.09
C TYR A 65 15.47 -18.36 11.61
N VAL A 66 16.46 -17.62 11.13
CA VAL A 66 16.55 -17.18 9.74
C VAL A 66 16.58 -18.39 8.81
N GLU A 67 17.34 -19.43 9.15
CA GLU A 67 17.37 -20.70 8.43
C GLU A 67 16.01 -21.41 8.45
N HIS A 68 15.35 -21.48 9.61
CA HIS A 68 14.03 -22.09 9.73
C HIS A 68 12.99 -21.40 8.84
N VAL A 69 12.93 -20.06 8.86
CA VAL A 69 12.00 -19.29 8.03
C VAL A 69 12.32 -19.48 6.55
N HIS A 70 13.59 -19.38 6.16
CA HIS A 70 14.03 -19.60 4.78
C HIS A 70 13.63 -20.99 4.25
N ASN A 71 13.84 -22.04 5.05
CA ASN A 71 13.44 -23.41 4.71
C ASN A 71 11.91 -23.54 4.64
N GLY A 72 11.18 -22.86 5.52
CA GLY A 72 9.73 -22.77 5.49
C GLY A 72 9.21 -22.14 4.19
N VAL A 73 9.78 -20.99 3.78
CA VAL A 73 9.44 -20.32 2.52
C VAL A 73 9.70 -21.25 1.33
N LYS A 74 10.86 -21.93 1.28
CA LYS A 74 11.17 -22.92 0.22
C LYS A 74 10.17 -24.07 0.17
N LYS A 75 9.78 -24.60 1.33
CA LYS A 75 8.77 -25.67 1.41
C LYS A 75 7.42 -25.19 0.85
N ILE A 76 6.99 -23.98 1.23
CA ILE A 76 5.74 -23.39 0.72
C ILE A 76 5.84 -23.15 -0.78
N MET A 77 6.96 -22.61 -1.30
CA MET A 77 7.17 -22.43 -2.74
C MET A 77 7.00 -23.75 -3.51
N ASN A 78 7.61 -24.83 -3.04
CA ASN A 78 7.51 -26.14 -3.68
C ASN A 78 6.08 -26.72 -3.67
N SER A 79 5.31 -26.40 -2.62
CA SER A 79 3.89 -26.78 -2.54
C SER A 79 3.04 -25.94 -3.51
N LEU A 80 3.20 -24.61 -3.46
CA LEU A 80 2.51 -23.67 -4.33
C LEU A 80 2.76 -23.96 -5.81
N GLU A 81 4.01 -24.28 -6.20
CA GLU A 81 4.38 -24.58 -7.59
C GLU A 81 3.58 -25.74 -8.19
N LYS A 82 3.12 -26.69 -7.36
CA LYS A 82 2.30 -27.84 -7.77
C LYS A 82 0.81 -27.63 -7.58
N SER A 83 0.41 -26.50 -7.00
CA SER A 83 -0.99 -26.22 -6.66
C SER A 83 -1.80 -25.83 -7.89
N VAL A 84 -3.09 -26.18 -7.86
CA VAL A 84 -4.08 -25.72 -8.85
C VAL A 84 -4.17 -24.19 -8.85
N PHE A 85 -3.96 -23.55 -7.70
CA PHE A 85 -3.91 -22.10 -7.57
C PHE A 85 -2.83 -21.49 -8.47
N PHE A 86 -1.59 -21.98 -8.38
CA PHE A 86 -0.49 -21.43 -9.16
C PHE A 86 -0.55 -21.81 -10.65
N GLU A 87 -1.06 -22.99 -10.99
CA GLU A 87 -1.32 -23.34 -12.39
C GLU A 87 -2.33 -22.39 -13.04
N ASN A 88 -3.42 -22.08 -12.33
CA ASN A 88 -4.39 -21.09 -12.78
C ASN A 88 -3.79 -19.69 -12.89
N PHE A 89 -2.90 -19.33 -11.95
CA PHE A 89 -2.13 -18.09 -12.03
C PHE A 89 -1.33 -18.04 -13.34
N LYS A 90 -0.53 -19.07 -13.64
CA LYS A 90 0.29 -19.13 -14.85
C LYS A 90 -0.54 -18.98 -16.12
N LYS A 91 -1.68 -19.67 -16.19
CA LYS A 91 -2.60 -19.58 -17.34
C LYS A 91 -3.09 -18.15 -17.57
N LYS A 92 -3.66 -17.52 -16.53
CA LYS A 92 -4.20 -16.15 -16.58
C LYS A 92 -3.12 -15.10 -16.82
N PHE A 93 -1.95 -15.26 -16.19
CA PHE A 93 -0.84 -14.34 -16.34
C PHE A 93 -0.26 -14.38 -17.76
N LYS A 94 -0.25 -15.56 -18.40
CA LYS A 94 0.14 -15.72 -19.82
C LYS A 94 -0.82 -14.98 -20.77
N GLU A 95 -2.12 -14.92 -20.47
CA GLU A 95 -3.11 -14.19 -21.28
C GLU A 95 -2.85 -12.66 -21.25
N ILE A 96 -2.35 -12.14 -20.12
CA ILE A 96 -1.99 -10.72 -19.98
C ILE A 96 -0.65 -10.40 -20.63
N LYS A 97 0.31 -11.33 -20.53
CA LYS A 97 1.63 -11.16 -21.12
C LYS A 97 1.54 -11.33 -22.63
N LYS A 98 1.37 -10.21 -23.36
CA LYS A 98 1.63 -10.19 -24.80
C LYS A 98 3.05 -10.71 -25.05
N GLU A 99 3.23 -11.46 -26.14
CA GLU A 99 4.56 -11.91 -26.57
C GLU A 99 5.49 -10.69 -26.60
N ASN A 100 6.62 -10.76 -25.87
CA ASN A 100 7.66 -9.72 -25.69
C ASN A 100 7.60 -8.77 -24.47
N ILE A 101 6.62 -8.85 -23.56
CA ILE A 101 6.67 -8.05 -22.33
C ILE A 101 7.73 -8.62 -21.35
N ILE A 102 8.66 -7.78 -20.89
CA ILE A 102 9.67 -8.11 -19.86
C ILE A 102 9.24 -7.52 -18.52
N ILE A 103 9.23 -8.32 -17.46
CA ILE A 103 8.97 -7.80 -16.11
C ILE A 103 10.32 -7.53 -15.45
N GLN A 104 10.68 -6.26 -15.32
CA GLN A 104 11.99 -5.84 -14.81
C GLN A 104 12.12 -6.13 -13.31
N SER A 105 11.06 -5.80 -12.57
CA SER A 105 11.04 -5.90 -11.11
C SER A 105 9.65 -6.16 -10.55
N ALA A 106 9.61 -6.70 -9.34
CA ALA A 106 8.44 -6.77 -8.50
C ALA A 106 8.59 -5.81 -7.30
N ILE A 107 7.56 -5.05 -6.99
CA ILE A 107 7.46 -4.20 -5.80
C ILE A 107 6.34 -4.79 -4.94
N CYS A 108 6.64 -5.14 -3.70
CA CYS A 108 5.74 -5.83 -2.79
C CYS A 108 5.42 -4.91 -1.61
N LEU A 109 4.16 -4.51 -1.47
CA LEU A 109 3.73 -3.63 -0.39
C LEU A 109 2.73 -4.36 0.50
N GLY A 110 2.91 -4.24 1.82
CA GLY A 110 1.89 -4.71 2.76
C GLY A 110 1.87 -6.22 3.02
N LEU A 111 3.04 -6.87 3.00
CA LEU A 111 3.16 -8.32 3.22
C LEU A 111 3.18 -8.71 4.71
N GLY A 112 3.32 -7.75 5.63
CA GLY A 112 3.51 -7.99 7.05
C GLY A 112 4.95 -8.35 7.44
N SER A 113 5.08 -9.15 8.50
CA SER A 113 6.36 -9.57 9.07
C SER A 113 6.45 -11.10 9.14
N LEU A 114 7.64 -11.65 8.82
CA LEU A 114 7.92 -13.08 9.00
C LEU A 114 8.06 -13.44 10.48
N THR A 115 8.19 -12.42 11.32
CA THR A 115 8.31 -12.50 12.79
C THR A 115 7.03 -12.06 13.52
N ASP A 116 5.90 -11.93 12.82
CA ASP A 116 4.62 -11.55 13.45
C ASP A 116 4.25 -12.57 14.55
N ILE A 117 3.82 -12.05 15.70
CA ILE A 117 3.41 -12.85 16.86
C ILE A 117 2.13 -13.63 16.53
N ASN A 118 1.26 -13.05 15.71
CA ASN A 118 0.08 -13.73 15.21
C ASN A 118 0.49 -14.74 14.12
N LEU A 119 0.30 -16.02 14.42
CA LEU A 119 0.71 -17.12 13.55
C LEU A 119 0.02 -17.06 12.18
N ASN A 120 -1.24 -16.61 12.10
CA ASN A 120 -1.96 -16.48 10.83
C ASN A 120 -1.35 -15.38 9.96
N ASN A 121 -1.02 -14.22 10.54
CA ASN A 121 -0.35 -13.14 9.82
C ASN A 121 1.05 -13.55 9.35
N LYS A 122 1.82 -14.19 10.23
CA LYS A 122 3.14 -14.74 9.88
C LYS A 122 3.05 -15.74 8.74
N ASN A 123 2.11 -16.69 8.81
CA ASN A 123 1.91 -17.67 7.75
C ASN A 123 1.48 -17.00 6.45
N ALA A 124 0.55 -16.04 6.50
CA ALA A 124 0.14 -15.26 5.33
C ALA A 124 1.33 -14.56 4.67
N CYS A 125 2.17 -13.88 5.46
CA CYS A 125 3.41 -13.25 5.00
C CYS A 125 4.34 -14.26 4.29
N MET A 126 4.55 -15.45 4.89
CA MET A 126 5.38 -16.49 4.29
C MET A 126 4.82 -17.02 2.96
N TYR A 127 3.50 -17.23 2.87
CA TYR A 127 2.85 -17.66 1.63
C TYR A 127 2.93 -16.61 0.53
N GLN A 128 2.71 -15.33 0.87
CA GLN A 128 2.81 -14.21 -0.07
C GLN A 128 4.23 -14.03 -0.58
N LEU A 129 5.22 -14.11 0.31
CA LEU A 129 6.63 -14.08 -0.06
C LEU A 129 7.00 -15.27 -0.96
N ALA A 130 6.57 -16.48 -0.60
CA ALA A 130 6.79 -17.66 -1.42
C ALA A 130 6.16 -17.52 -2.81
N PHE A 131 4.92 -17.01 -2.89
CA PHE A 131 4.23 -16.76 -4.14
C PHE A 131 5.02 -15.79 -5.03
N ILE A 132 5.42 -14.61 -4.53
CA ILE A 132 6.13 -13.64 -5.38
C ILE A 132 7.52 -14.12 -5.79
N LEU A 133 8.23 -14.87 -4.94
CA LEU A 133 9.49 -15.52 -5.30
C LEU A 133 9.30 -16.55 -6.42
N LEU A 134 8.20 -17.30 -6.35
CA LEU A 134 7.86 -18.29 -7.37
C LEU A 134 7.48 -17.62 -8.71
N VAL A 135 6.74 -16.51 -8.66
CA VAL A 135 6.48 -15.66 -9.83
C VAL A 135 7.80 -15.12 -10.40
N SER A 136 8.68 -14.59 -9.55
CA SER A 136 9.99 -14.09 -9.99
C SER A 136 10.81 -15.16 -10.71
N LYS A 137 10.87 -16.38 -10.17
CA LYS A 137 11.52 -17.55 -10.80
C LYS A 137 10.91 -17.88 -12.17
N ASN A 138 9.58 -17.94 -12.27
CA ASN A 138 8.90 -18.37 -13.50
C ASN A 138 8.93 -17.33 -14.62
N TYR A 139 9.06 -16.04 -14.27
CA TYR A 139 9.02 -14.92 -15.23
C TYR A 139 10.34 -14.14 -15.32
N ASN A 140 11.43 -14.68 -14.76
CA ASN A 140 12.77 -14.09 -14.78
C ASN A 140 12.83 -12.65 -14.25
N ILE A 141 12.07 -12.37 -13.18
CA ILE A 141 12.07 -11.04 -12.53
C ILE A 141 13.35 -10.91 -11.72
N LYS A 142 14.24 -10.00 -12.12
CA LYS A 142 15.58 -9.85 -11.56
C LYS A 142 15.60 -9.27 -10.15
N HIS A 143 14.69 -8.34 -9.86
CA HIS A 143 14.69 -7.59 -8.62
C HIS A 143 13.32 -7.67 -7.94
N ILE A 144 13.33 -7.99 -6.65
CA ILE A 144 12.15 -7.94 -5.79
C ILE A 144 12.43 -6.91 -4.71
N TYR A 145 11.55 -5.92 -4.61
CA TYR A 145 11.55 -4.90 -3.60
C TYR A 145 10.40 -5.13 -2.65
N ILE A 146 10.62 -4.99 -1.35
CA ILE A 146 9.56 -5.15 -0.35
C ILE A 146 9.51 -3.97 0.61
N TYR A 147 8.29 -3.55 0.95
CA TYR A 147 8.03 -2.58 2.00
C TYR A 147 6.83 -2.98 2.83
N ASP A 148 7.02 -3.01 4.14
CA ASP A 148 5.95 -3.02 5.12
C ASP A 148 6.48 -2.38 6.43
N PRO A 149 5.73 -1.46 7.06
CA PRO A 149 6.12 -0.87 8.35
C PRO A 149 6.37 -1.89 9.47
N LYS A 150 5.84 -3.12 9.36
CA LYS A 150 6.05 -4.21 10.33
C LYS A 150 7.38 -4.95 10.15
N ILE A 151 8.13 -4.72 9.08
CA ILE A 151 9.40 -5.42 8.83
C ILE A 151 10.39 -5.15 9.97
N SER A 152 10.87 -6.24 10.58
CA SER A 152 11.82 -6.23 11.69
C SER A 152 13.26 -6.48 11.22
N ASN A 153 14.24 -6.24 12.10
CA ASN A 153 15.65 -6.57 11.86
C ASN A 153 15.92 -8.06 11.64
N THR A 154 15.00 -8.93 12.05
CA THR A 154 15.12 -10.38 11.80
C THR A 154 14.61 -10.71 10.41
N ASP A 155 13.53 -10.05 9.96
CA ASP A 155 13.03 -10.17 8.58
C ASP A 155 14.10 -9.76 7.56
N LEU A 156 14.84 -8.67 7.82
CA LEU A 156 15.94 -8.20 6.96
C LEU A 156 16.96 -9.29 6.64
N ASN A 157 17.31 -10.12 7.61
CA ASN A 157 18.27 -11.20 7.42
C ASN A 157 17.71 -12.31 6.52
N VAL A 158 16.42 -12.62 6.65
CA VAL A 158 15.75 -13.59 5.77
C VAL A 158 15.67 -13.05 4.34
N TYR A 159 15.26 -11.80 4.17
CA TYR A 159 15.18 -11.16 2.85
C TYR A 159 16.54 -11.09 2.15
N LYS A 160 17.63 -10.84 2.89
CA LYS A 160 18.99 -10.86 2.33
C LYS A 160 19.34 -12.22 1.73
N ILE A 161 19.02 -13.32 2.40
CA ILE A 161 19.29 -14.69 1.89
C ILE A 161 18.43 -14.99 0.65
N LEU A 162 17.21 -14.46 0.62
CA LEU A 162 16.27 -14.62 -0.50
C LEU A 162 16.52 -13.65 -1.65
N ASN A 163 17.57 -12.83 -1.59
CA ASN A 163 17.88 -11.77 -2.56
C ASN A 163 16.71 -10.80 -2.80
N VAL A 164 16.01 -10.43 -1.72
CA VAL A 164 14.93 -9.45 -1.70
C VAL A 164 15.44 -8.15 -1.07
N GLN A 165 15.27 -7.03 -1.78
CA GLN A 165 15.69 -5.73 -1.30
C GLN A 165 14.58 -5.06 -0.49
N VAL A 166 14.89 -4.68 0.74
CA VAL A 166 13.94 -3.98 1.62
C VAL A 166 14.02 -2.47 1.37
N LEU A 167 12.86 -1.85 1.15
CA LEU A 167 12.72 -0.41 1.00
C LEU A 167 12.70 0.27 2.37
N SER A 168 13.32 1.45 2.47
CA SER A 168 13.43 2.17 3.74
C SER A 168 12.14 2.93 4.05
N SER A 169 11.83 3.11 5.34
CA SER A 169 10.78 4.04 5.79
C SER A 169 11.36 5.43 6.02
N TYR A 170 10.58 6.47 5.80
CA TYR A 170 10.94 7.84 6.15
C TYR A 170 10.89 8.10 7.67
N THR A 171 10.21 7.28 8.45
CA THR A 171 10.12 7.44 9.91
C THR A 171 11.33 6.88 10.65
N SER A 172 12.07 5.94 10.05
CA SER A 172 13.31 5.36 10.61
C SER A 172 14.57 6.17 10.32
N ILE A 173 14.42 7.34 9.70
CA ILE A 173 15.48 8.31 9.37
C ILE A 173 16.10 8.97 10.62
N SER A 174 15.58 8.72 11.82
CA SER A 174 15.96 9.48 13.02
C SER A 174 17.38 9.27 13.59
N LYS A 175 18.25 8.38 13.06
CA LYS A 175 19.65 8.27 13.54
C LYS A 175 20.75 7.93 12.52
N GLN A 176 20.45 7.68 11.24
CA GLN A 176 21.47 7.31 10.24
C GLN A 176 21.72 8.36 9.14
N LEU A 177 20.94 9.44 9.10
CA LEU A 177 21.02 10.45 8.04
C LEU A 177 21.88 11.67 8.36
N ALA A 178 22.74 11.58 9.39
CA ALA A 178 23.69 12.64 9.68
C ALA A 178 25.01 12.55 8.88
N GLU A 179 25.32 11.44 8.20
CA GLU A 179 26.70 11.25 7.69
C GLU A 179 26.87 10.69 6.27
N ASN A 180 25.82 10.31 5.54
CA ASN A 180 25.99 9.91 4.14
C ASN A 180 24.78 10.35 3.30
N GLU A 181 25.02 11.25 2.34
CA GLU A 181 24.12 11.49 1.21
C GLU A 181 23.96 10.16 0.45
N LYS A 182 23.01 9.32 0.86
CA LYS A 182 22.70 8.11 0.12
C LYS A 182 22.11 8.52 -1.23
N GLU A 183 22.84 8.20 -2.28
CA GLU A 183 22.39 8.30 -3.66
C GLU A 183 21.05 7.57 -3.82
N ILE A 184 20.01 8.30 -4.20
CA ILE A 184 18.68 7.73 -4.39
C ILE A 184 18.71 6.97 -5.73
N THR A 185 18.55 5.64 -5.67
CA THR A 185 18.47 4.84 -6.89
C THR A 185 17.15 5.12 -7.62
N VAL A 186 17.21 5.43 -8.92
CA VAL A 186 16.03 5.63 -9.76
C VAL A 186 15.85 4.44 -10.68
N CYS A 187 14.71 3.77 -10.59
CA CYS A 187 14.31 2.71 -11.50
C CYS A 187 13.46 3.29 -12.63
N ASN A 188 14.02 3.29 -13.85
CA ASN A 188 13.35 3.73 -15.07
C ASN A 188 13.01 2.52 -15.94
N LEU A 189 11.76 2.47 -16.40
CA LEU A 189 11.29 1.44 -17.33
C LEU A 189 11.69 1.77 -18.76
N LYS A 190 12.23 0.78 -19.48
CA LYS A 190 12.34 0.85 -20.95
C LYS A 190 10.98 0.69 -21.62
N GLU A 191 10.96 0.82 -22.95
CA GLU A 191 9.73 0.75 -23.74
C GLU A 191 8.95 -0.56 -23.52
N ASN A 192 9.65 -1.70 -23.52
CA ASN A 192 9.06 -3.05 -23.39
C ASN A 192 9.14 -3.64 -21.97
N GLU A 193 9.46 -2.82 -20.98
CA GLU A 193 9.59 -3.24 -19.58
C GLU A 193 8.38 -2.83 -18.75
N ASN A 194 7.91 -3.77 -17.94
CA ASN A 194 6.82 -3.60 -16.99
C ASN A 194 7.32 -3.83 -15.55
N VAL A 195 6.59 -3.26 -14.59
CA VAL A 195 6.75 -3.56 -13.16
C VAL A 195 5.56 -4.36 -12.68
N LEU A 196 5.82 -5.33 -11.81
CA LEU A 196 4.78 -6.03 -11.07
C LEU A 196 4.62 -5.35 -9.70
N LEU A 197 3.42 -4.87 -9.37
CA LEU A 197 3.10 -4.31 -8.05
C LEU A 197 2.21 -5.30 -7.28
N PHE A 198 2.74 -5.88 -6.21
CA PHE A 198 2.07 -6.89 -5.41
C PHE A 198 1.59 -6.30 -4.08
N MET A 199 0.27 -6.27 -3.90
CA MET A 199 -0.44 -5.64 -2.78
C MET A 199 -1.55 -6.56 -2.25
N PRO A 200 -1.20 -7.74 -1.70
CA PRO A 200 -2.17 -8.80 -1.44
C PRO A 200 -3.09 -8.55 -0.24
N HIS A 201 -2.74 -7.65 0.69
CA HIS A 201 -3.56 -7.35 1.89
C HIS A 201 -3.60 -5.86 2.22
N CYS A 202 -3.43 -5.01 1.22
CA CYS A 202 -3.59 -3.58 1.42
C CYS A 202 -5.06 -3.23 1.59
N ASP A 203 -5.38 -2.42 2.61
CA ASP A 203 -6.71 -1.83 2.71
C ASP A 203 -6.97 -0.86 1.54
N ILE A 204 -8.24 -0.54 1.33
CA ILE A 204 -8.69 0.32 0.24
C ILE A 204 -8.04 1.72 0.26
N SER A 205 -7.67 2.22 1.44
CA SER A 205 -7.07 3.56 1.57
C SER A 205 -5.63 3.53 1.06
N LEU A 206 -4.83 2.55 1.50
CA LEU A 206 -3.47 2.35 1.01
C LEU A 206 -3.46 2.03 -0.49
N TYR A 207 -4.37 1.16 -0.94
CA TYR A 207 -4.50 0.83 -2.36
C TYR A 207 -4.82 2.07 -3.20
N GLY A 208 -5.77 2.88 -2.72
CA GLY A 208 -6.13 4.15 -3.36
C GLY A 208 -4.99 5.16 -3.38
N GLU A 209 -4.21 5.24 -2.30
CA GLU A 209 -3.05 6.15 -2.20
C GLU A 209 -1.94 5.75 -3.16
N VAL A 210 -1.60 4.47 -3.23
CA VAL A 210 -0.57 3.95 -4.15
C VAL A 210 -0.95 4.25 -5.60
N LEU A 211 -2.18 3.88 -6.01
CA LEU A 211 -2.67 4.12 -7.37
C LEU A 211 -2.73 5.60 -7.71
N TYR A 212 -3.22 6.41 -6.78
CA TYR A 212 -3.27 7.86 -6.93
C TYR A 212 -1.87 8.43 -7.16
N ASN A 213 -0.88 8.00 -6.38
CA ASN A 213 0.49 8.52 -6.51
C ASN A 213 1.14 8.10 -7.83
N ILE A 214 0.89 6.88 -8.29
CA ILE A 214 1.34 6.42 -9.61
C ILE A 214 0.67 7.26 -10.71
N PHE A 215 -0.64 7.53 -10.63
CA PHE A 215 -1.32 8.31 -11.66
C PHE A 215 -0.89 9.79 -11.69
N ILE A 216 -0.73 10.41 -10.52
CA ILE A 216 -0.47 11.86 -10.44
C ILE A 216 0.99 12.21 -10.61
N TYR A 217 1.87 11.41 -10.01
CA TYR A 217 3.30 11.70 -9.97
C TYR A 217 4.14 10.78 -10.85
N GLU A 218 3.51 9.77 -11.46
CA GLU A 218 4.20 8.73 -12.24
C GLU A 218 5.32 8.08 -11.44
N LYS A 219 5.13 7.98 -10.12
CA LYS A 219 6.22 7.67 -9.21
C LYS A 219 5.79 7.06 -7.89
N LEU A 220 6.56 6.09 -7.40
CA LEU A 220 6.60 5.70 -5.98
C LEU A 220 7.98 6.03 -5.40
N SER A 221 8.01 6.72 -4.26
CA SER A 221 9.25 7.23 -3.66
C SER A 221 9.47 6.68 -2.25
N TYR A 222 10.67 6.15 -2.03
CA TYR A 222 11.21 5.68 -0.76
C TYR A 222 12.56 6.37 -0.53
N PRO A 223 13.05 6.48 0.72
CA PRO A 223 14.30 7.18 1.03
C PRO A 223 15.50 6.66 0.25
N ASN A 224 15.53 5.35 -0.03
CA ASN A 224 16.60 4.69 -0.76
C ASN A 224 16.27 4.42 -2.23
N MET A 225 15.05 4.69 -2.70
CA MET A 225 14.64 4.29 -4.04
C MET A 225 13.44 5.05 -4.60
N ASN A 226 13.54 5.41 -5.87
CA ASN A 226 12.46 5.99 -6.65
C ASN A 226 12.10 5.07 -7.80
N PHE A 227 10.82 4.78 -7.97
CA PHE A 227 10.29 4.02 -9.11
C PHE A 227 9.51 4.97 -10.00
N LEU A 228 9.91 5.15 -11.26
CA LEU A 228 9.09 5.85 -12.24
C LEU A 228 8.12 4.83 -12.85
N LEU A 229 6.83 5.02 -12.56
CA LEU A 229 5.78 4.06 -12.87
C LEU A 229 4.65 4.79 -13.59
N ILE A 230 4.17 4.19 -14.67
CA ILE A 230 2.89 4.58 -15.29
C ILE A 230 1.89 3.43 -15.15
N PRO A 231 0.58 3.72 -14.98
CA PRO A 231 -0.43 2.68 -14.78
C PRO A 231 -0.43 1.60 -15.87
N GLU A 232 -0.23 1.98 -17.13
CA GLU A 232 -0.27 1.09 -18.31
C GLU A 232 0.89 0.10 -18.35
N LYS A 233 2.03 0.42 -17.72
CA LYS A 233 3.22 -0.45 -17.62
C LYS A 233 3.35 -1.15 -16.28
N THR A 234 2.34 -1.01 -15.43
CA THR A 234 2.33 -1.65 -14.10
C THR A 234 1.28 -2.75 -14.10
N ILE A 235 1.72 -3.98 -13.83
CA ILE A 235 0.84 -5.13 -13.61
C ILE A 235 0.60 -5.23 -12.11
N TYR A 236 -0.63 -5.01 -11.69
CA TYR A 236 -1.00 -5.05 -10.28
C TYR A 236 -1.49 -6.44 -9.93
N ILE A 237 -1.06 -6.95 -8.80
CA ILE A 237 -1.57 -8.19 -8.21
C ILE A 237 -2.00 -7.85 -6.79
N GLY A 238 -3.30 -7.91 -6.51
CA GLY A 238 -3.84 -7.55 -5.20
C GLY A 238 -5.32 -7.85 -5.08
N ASN A 239 -5.96 -7.31 -4.05
CA ASN A 239 -7.38 -7.53 -3.80
C ASN A 239 -8.26 -7.10 -4.99
N SER A 240 -9.31 -7.87 -5.22
CA SER A 240 -10.30 -7.65 -6.26
C SER A 240 -11.10 -6.38 -5.96
N PHE A 241 -11.32 -5.55 -6.97
CA PHE A 241 -12.10 -4.31 -6.78
C PHE A 241 -13.60 -4.54 -6.76
N ASP A 242 -14.08 -5.72 -7.11
CA ASP A 242 -15.50 -6.03 -7.06
C ASP A 242 -16.11 -5.85 -5.66
N TYR A 243 -15.40 -6.23 -4.60
CA TYR A 243 -15.87 -5.96 -3.25
C TYR A 243 -16.10 -4.46 -3.02
N TYR A 244 -15.18 -3.61 -3.47
CA TYR A 244 -15.33 -2.16 -3.32
C TYR A 244 -16.46 -1.60 -4.20
N LYS A 245 -16.64 -2.13 -5.42
CA LYS A 245 -17.75 -1.75 -6.31
C LYS A 245 -19.10 -1.95 -5.64
N ASP A 246 -19.31 -3.12 -5.03
CA ASP A 246 -20.56 -3.46 -4.35
C ASP A 246 -20.80 -2.61 -3.09
N HIS A 247 -19.73 -2.15 -2.46
CA HIS A 247 -19.76 -1.37 -1.22
C HIS A 247 -19.46 0.12 -1.41
N ILE A 248 -19.60 0.62 -2.64
CA ILE A 248 -19.30 2.02 -3.00
C ILE A 248 -20.02 3.05 -2.12
N TYR A 249 -21.20 2.70 -1.61
CA TYR A 249 -22.01 3.55 -0.72
C TYR A 249 -21.29 3.88 0.61
N GLN A 250 -20.43 2.99 1.10
CA GLN A 250 -19.66 3.18 2.34
C GLN A 250 -18.57 4.25 2.20
N HIS A 251 -18.19 4.58 0.95
CA HIS A 251 -17.14 5.54 0.64
C HIS A 251 -17.69 6.92 0.26
N LYS A 252 -19.02 7.10 0.26
CA LYS A 252 -19.64 8.40 0.04
C LYS A 252 -19.55 9.29 1.30
N PRO A 253 -19.61 10.62 1.16
CA PRO A 253 -19.66 11.37 -0.11
C PRO A 253 -18.30 11.39 -0.83
N PHE A 254 -18.35 11.38 -2.16
CA PHE A 254 -17.17 11.50 -3.01
C PHE A 254 -16.57 12.90 -3.01
N GLY A 255 -15.30 12.98 -3.38
CA GLY A 255 -14.53 14.21 -3.34
C GLY A 255 -13.39 14.23 -4.35
N ILE A 256 -12.85 15.42 -4.62
CA ILE A 256 -11.79 15.66 -5.60
C ILE A 256 -10.58 16.22 -4.86
N PRO A 257 -9.36 15.73 -5.14
CA PRO A 257 -8.16 16.19 -4.46
C PRO A 257 -7.86 17.65 -4.76
N SER A 258 -7.24 18.35 -3.80
CA SER A 258 -6.97 19.79 -3.90
C SER A 258 -6.20 20.18 -5.16
N PHE A 259 -5.18 19.41 -5.55
CA PHE A 259 -4.38 19.73 -6.75
C PHE A 259 -5.22 19.62 -8.03
N ALA A 260 -6.18 18.69 -8.10
CA ALA A 260 -7.04 18.53 -9.27
C ALA A 260 -8.00 19.71 -9.39
N ILE A 261 -8.51 20.22 -8.27
CA ILE A 261 -9.32 21.45 -8.26
C ILE A 261 -8.48 22.64 -8.76
N GLU A 262 -7.25 22.78 -8.28
CA GLU A 262 -6.33 23.82 -8.77
C GLU A 262 -6.02 23.65 -10.26
N LEU A 263 -5.84 22.42 -10.74
CA LEU A 263 -5.63 22.10 -12.15
C LEU A 263 -6.85 22.51 -13.01
N LEU A 264 -8.07 22.20 -12.55
CA LEU A 264 -9.30 22.57 -13.23
C LEU A 264 -9.47 24.09 -13.31
N GLN A 265 -9.25 24.79 -12.19
CA GLN A 265 -9.38 26.25 -12.11
C GLN A 265 -8.34 26.98 -12.97
N LYS A 266 -7.11 26.48 -13.07
CA LYS A 266 -6.08 27.09 -13.93
C LYS A 266 -6.44 27.07 -15.42
N ASN A 267 -7.25 26.11 -15.85
CA ASN A 267 -7.68 25.97 -17.24
C ASN A 267 -9.09 26.59 -17.48
N GLU A 268 -9.57 27.44 -16.57
CA GLU A 268 -10.87 28.11 -16.68
C GLU A 268 -10.97 28.97 -17.94
N GLN A 269 -9.90 29.71 -18.26
CA GLN A 269 -9.87 30.65 -19.39
C GLN A 269 -9.79 29.95 -20.75
N SER A 270 -9.16 28.78 -20.84
CA SER A 270 -9.00 28.05 -22.09
C SER A 270 -10.29 27.35 -22.53
N GLU A 271 -11.16 26.99 -21.59
CA GLU A 271 -12.33 26.14 -21.83
C GLU A 271 -13.68 26.84 -21.59
N ASN A 272 -13.68 28.14 -21.24
CA ASN A 272 -14.90 28.91 -20.92
C ASN A 272 -15.82 28.22 -19.88
N ILE A 273 -15.24 27.50 -18.92
CA ILE A 273 -15.99 26.76 -17.90
C ILE A 273 -16.29 27.70 -16.72
N LYS A 274 -17.56 27.84 -16.32
CA LYS A 274 -17.92 28.51 -15.07
C LYS A 274 -18.01 27.49 -13.94
N TRP A 275 -17.19 27.67 -12.91
CA TRP A 275 -17.14 26.75 -11.77
C TRP A 275 -18.16 27.10 -10.69
N ASP A 276 -18.90 26.10 -10.20
CA ASP A 276 -19.65 26.21 -8.95
C ASP A 276 -18.68 26.09 -7.77
N ILE A 277 -18.28 27.25 -7.22
CA ILE A 277 -17.33 27.36 -6.10
C ILE A 277 -17.85 26.65 -4.85
N THR A 278 -19.15 26.66 -4.60
CA THR A 278 -19.76 25.99 -3.44
C THR A 278 -19.60 24.48 -3.59
N HIS A 279 -19.91 23.95 -4.78
CA HIS A 279 -19.71 22.53 -5.08
C HIS A 279 -18.23 22.13 -5.02
N LEU A 280 -17.33 22.92 -5.61
CA LEU A 280 -15.88 22.68 -5.56
C LEU A 280 -15.37 22.57 -4.12
N ASN A 281 -15.74 23.51 -3.25
CA ASN A 281 -15.35 23.48 -1.85
C ASN A 281 -15.91 22.26 -1.11
N LYS A 282 -17.11 21.80 -1.48
CA LYS A 282 -17.72 20.58 -0.93
C LYS A 282 -16.94 19.33 -1.35
N VAL A 283 -16.70 19.14 -2.65
CA VAL A 283 -15.96 17.96 -3.14
C VAL A 283 -14.50 17.96 -2.67
N LYS A 284 -13.87 19.13 -2.50
CA LYS A 284 -12.53 19.25 -1.92
C LYS A 284 -12.44 18.64 -0.53
N LYS A 285 -13.39 19.00 0.35
CA LYS A 285 -13.43 18.58 1.75
C LYS A 285 -13.68 17.08 1.90
N ASN A 286 -14.35 16.47 0.93
CA ASN A 286 -14.74 15.07 1.00
C ASN A 286 -13.63 14.11 0.55
N PHE A 287 -12.57 14.59 -0.12
CA PHE A 287 -11.62 13.70 -0.78
C PHE A 287 -10.92 12.74 0.20
N LYS A 288 -10.86 11.47 -0.20
CA LYS A 288 -10.07 10.41 0.41
C LYS A 288 -9.32 9.68 -0.70
N TYR A 289 -8.12 9.17 -0.44
CA TYR A 289 -7.36 8.43 -1.45
C TYR A 289 -8.10 7.20 -2.00
N SER A 290 -8.89 6.52 -1.16
CA SER A 290 -9.75 5.41 -1.58
C SER A 290 -10.77 5.81 -2.65
N HIS A 291 -11.13 7.09 -2.79
CA HIS A 291 -12.01 7.55 -3.86
C HIS A 291 -11.43 7.29 -5.24
N PHE A 292 -10.10 7.33 -5.36
CA PHE A 292 -9.42 7.17 -6.63
C PHE A 292 -9.70 5.82 -7.29
N ILE A 293 -9.86 4.75 -6.50
CA ILE A 293 -10.21 3.42 -7.00
C ILE A 293 -11.50 3.47 -7.81
N PHE A 294 -12.53 4.18 -7.32
CA PHE A 294 -13.82 4.30 -8.00
C PHE A 294 -13.74 5.10 -9.31
N TYR A 295 -12.79 6.03 -9.39
CA TYR A 295 -12.60 6.90 -10.56
C TYR A 295 -11.90 6.17 -11.71
N ILE A 296 -11.09 5.16 -11.39
CA ILE A 296 -10.32 4.40 -12.39
C ILE A 296 -10.98 3.08 -12.81
N LEU A 297 -12.12 2.69 -12.21
CA LEU A 297 -12.78 1.40 -12.48
C LEU A 297 -13.11 1.16 -13.95
N ASN A 298 -13.40 2.22 -14.71
CA ASN A 298 -13.73 2.10 -16.13
C ASN A 298 -12.49 1.94 -17.03
N PHE A 299 -11.28 2.04 -16.47
CA PHE A 299 -10.02 2.02 -17.21
C PHE A 299 -9.18 0.78 -16.92
N LEU A 300 -9.66 -0.12 -16.09
CA LEU A 300 -8.93 -1.32 -15.71
C LEU A 300 -9.55 -2.58 -16.31
N ASN A 301 -8.67 -3.54 -16.57
CA ASN A 301 -9.04 -4.93 -16.82
C ASN A 301 -8.63 -5.74 -15.60
N GLU A 302 -9.58 -6.48 -15.05
CA GLU A 302 -9.41 -7.28 -13.84
C GLU A 302 -9.62 -8.76 -14.15
N ILE A 303 -8.62 -9.59 -13.82
CA ILE A 303 -8.69 -11.04 -13.95
C ILE A 303 -8.57 -11.66 -12.55
N LYS A 304 -9.69 -12.15 -12.03
CA LYS A 304 -9.73 -12.80 -10.72
C LYS A 304 -9.02 -14.15 -10.72
N PHE A 305 -8.41 -14.48 -9.58
CA PHE A 305 -7.87 -15.80 -9.28
C PHE A 305 -8.90 -16.67 -8.54
N PRO A 306 -8.76 -17.99 -8.61
CA PRO A 306 -9.42 -18.85 -7.63
C PRO A 306 -8.87 -18.58 -6.24
N ILE A 307 -9.71 -18.79 -5.22
CA ILE A 307 -9.29 -18.72 -3.81
C ILE A 307 -8.23 -19.79 -3.57
N CYS A 308 -7.12 -19.42 -2.93
CA CYS A 308 -6.15 -20.39 -2.43
C CYS A 308 -6.70 -21.02 -1.13
N SER A 309 -7.43 -22.13 -1.26
CA SER A 309 -8.08 -22.78 -0.11
C SER A 309 -7.10 -23.19 0.99
N GLU A 310 -5.86 -23.52 0.62
CA GLU A 310 -4.78 -23.88 1.57
C GLU A 310 -4.40 -22.72 2.49
N GLN A 311 -4.55 -21.47 2.03
CA GLN A 311 -4.20 -20.28 2.80
C GLN A 311 -5.06 -19.07 2.38
N VAL A 312 -6.35 -19.12 2.70
CA VAL A 312 -7.31 -18.04 2.41
C VAL A 312 -6.86 -16.70 3.01
N HIS A 313 -6.25 -16.75 4.19
CA HIS A 313 -5.68 -15.57 4.86
C HIS A 313 -4.47 -14.96 4.16
N ALA A 314 -3.90 -15.57 3.11
CA ALA A 314 -2.83 -14.99 2.29
C ALA A 314 -3.35 -14.42 0.97
N PHE A 315 -4.42 -15.03 0.43
CA PHE A 315 -4.94 -14.79 -0.93
C PHE A 315 -6.48 -14.86 -0.94
N ASN A 316 -7.13 -13.92 -0.25
CA ASN A 316 -8.58 -13.98 -0.07
C ASN A 316 -9.35 -13.74 -1.38
N ASP A 317 -8.99 -12.67 -2.10
CA ASP A 317 -9.69 -12.20 -3.30
C ASP A 317 -8.71 -11.66 -4.33
N LEU A 318 -7.58 -12.35 -4.51
CA LEU A 318 -6.50 -11.89 -5.38
C LEU A 318 -7.00 -11.75 -6.83
N SER A 319 -6.50 -10.73 -7.52
CA SER A 319 -6.75 -10.44 -8.93
C SER A 319 -5.48 -9.93 -9.61
N ILE A 320 -5.41 -10.08 -10.93
CA ILE A 320 -4.47 -9.33 -11.77
C ILE A 320 -5.21 -8.13 -12.33
N ILE A 321 -4.67 -6.95 -12.12
CA ILE A 321 -5.24 -5.69 -12.60
C ILE A 321 -4.23 -5.05 -13.55
N THR A 322 -4.73 -4.68 -14.73
CA THR A 322 -3.97 -3.91 -15.72
C THR A 322 -4.77 -2.70 -16.13
N PHE A 323 -4.10 -1.63 -16.55
CA PHE A 323 -4.78 -0.41 -16.97
C PHE A 323 -4.68 -0.24 -18.49
N GLN A 324 -5.80 0.18 -19.08
CA GLN A 324 -5.81 0.80 -20.39
C GLN A 324 -5.25 2.23 -20.26
N LYS A 325 -4.97 2.86 -21.41
CA LYS A 325 -4.47 4.23 -21.43
C LYS A 325 -5.43 5.16 -20.70
N LEU A 326 -4.95 5.81 -19.65
CA LEU A 326 -5.73 6.82 -18.93
C LEU A 326 -5.77 8.14 -19.73
N PRO A 327 -6.85 8.93 -19.62
CA PRO A 327 -6.86 10.30 -20.13
C PRO A 327 -5.77 11.13 -19.46
N ASP A 328 -5.40 12.25 -20.09
CA ASP A 328 -4.59 13.24 -19.39
C ASP A 328 -5.28 13.71 -18.10
N GLN A 329 -4.49 14.16 -17.14
CA GLN A 329 -4.99 14.47 -15.80
C GLN A 329 -6.10 15.53 -15.83
N PHE A 330 -6.04 16.52 -16.73
CA PHE A 330 -7.09 17.55 -16.82
C PHE A 330 -8.41 16.95 -17.28
N ILE A 331 -8.42 16.23 -18.41
CA ILE A 331 -9.63 15.58 -18.93
C ILE A 331 -10.18 14.57 -17.92
N PHE A 332 -9.31 13.78 -17.28
CA PHE A 332 -9.71 12.82 -16.26
C PHE A 332 -10.49 13.50 -15.12
N TRP A 333 -9.89 14.53 -14.50
CA TRP A 333 -10.53 15.21 -13.37
C TRP A 333 -11.76 16.04 -13.77
N LEU A 334 -11.79 16.58 -14.99
CA LEU A 334 -12.95 17.30 -15.52
C LEU A 334 -14.16 16.35 -15.64
N ASN A 335 -13.93 15.15 -16.15
CA ASN A 335 -14.98 14.12 -16.26
C ASN A 335 -15.50 13.69 -14.88
N ILE A 336 -14.61 13.51 -13.90
CA ILE A 336 -15.01 13.21 -12.51
C ILE A 336 -15.84 14.34 -11.91
N TYR A 337 -15.39 15.60 -12.05
CA TYR A 337 -16.13 16.76 -11.57
C TYR A 337 -17.54 16.83 -12.15
N ASN A 338 -17.66 16.69 -13.47
CA ASN A 338 -18.95 16.74 -14.16
C ASN A 338 -19.88 15.62 -13.70
N SER A 339 -19.36 14.41 -13.48
CA SER A 339 -20.14 13.29 -12.93
C SER A 339 -20.66 13.60 -11.53
N LEU A 340 -19.83 14.15 -10.63
CA LEU A 340 -20.23 14.48 -9.27
C LEU A 340 -21.24 15.64 -9.23
N LEU A 341 -21.10 16.63 -10.11
CA LEU A 341 -22.03 17.74 -10.23
C LEU A 341 -23.42 17.29 -10.71
N ALA A 342 -23.48 16.40 -11.71
CA ALA A 342 -24.73 15.82 -12.21
C ALA A 342 -25.52 15.10 -11.11
N HIS A 343 -24.83 14.35 -10.24
CA HIS A 343 -25.46 13.68 -9.10
C HIS A 343 -26.04 14.65 -8.06
N THR A 344 -25.45 15.84 -7.88
CA THR A 344 -25.98 16.85 -6.95
C THR A 344 -27.13 17.68 -7.50
N THR A 345 -27.23 17.82 -8.81
CA THR A 345 -28.23 18.66 -9.48
C THR A 345 -29.46 17.88 -9.95
N GLY A 346 -29.49 16.56 -9.76
CA GLY A 346 -30.59 15.69 -10.17
C GLY A 346 -30.74 15.54 -11.70
N LYS A 347 -29.87 16.17 -12.49
CA LYS A 347 -29.86 16.05 -13.95
C LYS A 347 -29.12 14.77 -14.33
N LYS A 348 -29.85 13.66 -14.47
CA LYS A 348 -29.35 12.50 -15.21
C LYS A 348 -29.24 12.91 -16.69
N LYS A 349 -28.06 12.73 -17.30
CA LYS A 349 -27.92 12.70 -18.75
C LYS A 349 -28.40 11.34 -19.26
#